data_AF-A0ABD8B536-F1
#
_entry.id   AF-A0ABD8B536-F1
#
_cell.length_a   1.000
_cell.length_b   1.000
_cell.length_c   1.000
_cell.angle_alpha   90.00
_cell.angle_beta   90.00
_cell.angle_gamma   90.00
#
_symmetry.space_group_name_H-M   'P 1'
#
loop_
_entity.id
_entity.type
_entity.pdbx_description
1 polymer ?
#
loop_
_entity_poly.entity_id
_entity_poly.type
_entity_poly.pdbx_seq_one_letter_code
_entity_poly.pdbx_strand_id
1 'polypeptide(L)' 'MKTSTTESRPRGAIADLAGPTVYGLGDLVRGYLDAHGRRRPLLPLRMPGKAGRAYRAGDNLSDADTGKRTWERFLAERVG' A
#
# COMPACT_ATOMS: atom_id res chain seq x y z
N MET A 1 -0.18 8.66 44.77
CA MET A 1 0.09 7.87 43.55
C MET A 1 -0.34 8.71 42.36
N LYS A 2 0.61 9.36 41.65
CA LYS A 2 0.29 10.23 40.49
C LYS A 2 0.50 9.41 39.22
N THR A 3 -0.58 9.20 38.47
CA THR A 3 -0.56 8.55 37.15
C THR A 3 0.12 9.48 36.16
N SER A 4 1.35 9.15 35.74
CA SER A 4 2.04 9.87 34.68
C SER A 4 1.42 9.51 33.33
N THR A 5 0.55 10.36 32.81
CA THR A 5 0.17 10.32 31.39
C THR A 5 1.40 10.71 30.58
N THR A 6 2.01 9.75 29.89
CA THR A 6 3.12 10.01 28.97
C THR A 6 2.59 10.86 27.81
N GLU A 7 2.80 12.17 27.88
CA GLU A 7 2.60 13.08 26.78
C GLU A 7 3.67 12.78 25.73
N SER A 8 3.33 11.88 24.81
CA SER A 8 4.22 11.49 23.72
C SER A 8 4.12 12.60 22.68
N ARG A 9 5.03 13.58 22.73
CA ARG A 9 5.21 14.53 21.63
C ARG A 9 5.33 13.73 20.32
N PRO A 10 4.63 14.09 19.23
CA PRO A 10 4.74 13.36 17.97
C PRO A 10 6.21 13.22 17.62
N ARG A 11 6.70 11.98 17.59
CA ARG A 11 8.01 11.68 17.02
C ARG A 11 7.93 12.19 15.58
N GLY A 12 8.91 13.01 15.18
CA GLY A 12 8.92 13.66 13.87
C GLY A 12 8.70 12.67 12.72
N ALA A 13 8.47 13.17 11.50
CA ALA A 13 8.21 12.33 10.34
C ALA A 13 9.20 11.16 10.26
N ILE A 14 8.68 9.94 10.43
CA ILE A 14 9.45 8.72 10.28
C ILE A 14 9.61 8.51 8.78
N ALA A 15 10.81 8.09 8.34
CA ALA A 15 11.04 7.75 6.95
C ALA A 15 10.03 6.69 6.50
N ASP A 16 9.48 6.89 5.30
CA ASP A 16 8.61 5.90 4.67
C ASP A 16 9.37 4.58 4.45
N LEU A 17 8.64 3.50 4.20
CA LEU A 17 9.20 2.22 3.76
C LEU A 17 8.41 1.72 2.56
N ALA A 18 9.12 1.42 1.47
CA ALA A 18 8.54 0.92 0.24
C ALA A 18 8.72 -0.61 0.11
N GLY A 19 7.86 -1.22 -0.71
CA GLY A 19 8.04 -2.60 -1.17
C GLY A 19 8.98 -2.67 -2.38
N PRO A 20 9.54 -3.85 -2.70
CA PRO A 20 10.50 -4.03 -3.79
C PRO A 20 9.90 -3.90 -5.19
N THR A 21 8.57 -3.82 -5.29
CA THR A 21 7.84 -3.82 -6.55
C THR A 21 6.73 -2.77 -6.50
N VAL A 22 6.62 -1.97 -7.56
CA VAL A 22 5.48 -1.06 -7.77
C VAL A 22 4.34 -1.85 -8.40
N TYR A 23 3.16 -1.76 -7.81
CA TYR A 23 1.97 -2.45 -8.29
C TYR A 23 0.90 -1.47 -8.79
N GLY A 24 0.22 -1.86 -9.87
CA GLY A 24 -1.07 -1.26 -10.21
C GLY A 24 -2.12 -1.67 -9.17
N LEU A 25 -3.02 -0.75 -8.82
CA LEU A 25 -4.12 -1.05 -7.87
C LEU A 25 -4.96 -2.24 -8.32
N GLY A 26 -5.20 -2.37 -9.64
CA GLY A 26 -5.95 -3.49 -10.19
C GLY A 26 -5.27 -4.84 -9.92
N ASP A 27 -3.94 -4.88 -9.91
CA ASP A 27 -3.17 -6.11 -9.70
C ASP A 27 -3.13 -6.49 -8.22
N LEU A 28 -3.05 -5.50 -7.32
CA LEU A 28 -3.22 -5.73 -5.88
C LEU A 28 -4.59 -6.34 -5.57
N VAL A 29 -5.65 -5.76 -6.14
CA VAL A 29 -7.02 -6.24 -5.92
C VAL A 29 -7.23 -7.63 -6.53
N ARG A 30 -6.73 -7.88 -7.74
CA ARG A 30 -6.79 -9.22 -8.37
C ARG A 30 -6.06 -10.25 -7.52
N GLY A 31 -4.80 -9.99 -7.15
CA GLY A 31 -4.03 -10.92 -6.34
C GLY A 31 -4.71 -11.23 -5.00
N TYR A 32 -5.32 -10.23 -4.35
CA TYR A 32 -6.09 -10.46 -3.14
C TYR A 32 -7.33 -11.33 -3.35
N LEU A 33 -8.11 -11.07 -4.41
CA LEU A 33 -9.30 -11.85 -4.74
C LEU A 33 -8.94 -13.30 -5.08
N ASP A 34 -7.88 -13.50 -5.85
CA ASP A 34 -7.36 -14.82 -6.23
C ASP A 34 -6.89 -15.59 -5.00
N ALA A 35 -6.10 -14.96 -4.12
CA ALA A 35 -5.66 -15.57 -2.87
C ALA A 35 -6.84 -16.01 -1.98
N HIS A 36 -7.93 -15.24 -1.97
CA HIS A 36 -9.16 -15.59 -1.23
C HIS A 36 -10.13 -16.51 -1.99
N GLY A 37 -9.80 -16.93 -3.21
CA GLY A 37 -10.69 -17.77 -4.04
C GLY A 37 -12.01 -17.08 -4.44
N ARG A 38 -12.04 -15.74 -4.51
CA ARG A 38 -13.25 -14.97 -4.79
C ARG A 38 -13.26 -14.45 -6.22
N ARG A 39 -14.39 -14.63 -6.93
CA ARG A 39 -14.60 -14.04 -8.27
C ARG A 39 -15.50 -12.81 -8.17
N ARG A 40 -14.93 -11.63 -8.39
CA ARG A 40 -15.66 -10.35 -8.42
C ARG A 40 -15.28 -9.54 -9.67
N PRO A 41 -16.26 -8.96 -10.41
CA PRO A 41 -15.96 -8.07 -11.53
C PRO A 41 -15.16 -6.83 -11.09
N LEU A 42 -14.18 -6.43 -11.90
CA LEU A 42 -13.41 -5.20 -11.72
C LEU A 42 -13.66 -4.27 -12.91
N LEU A 43 -14.20 -3.08 -12.63
CA LEU A 43 -14.47 -2.08 -13.65
C LEU A 43 -13.27 -1.12 -13.79
N PRO A 44 -12.73 -0.91 -15.00
CA PRO A 44 -11.63 0.01 -15.21
C PRO A 44 -12.14 1.45 -15.17
N LEU A 45 -11.94 2.12 -14.03
CA LEU A 45 -12.27 3.54 -13.89
C LEU A 45 -11.06 4.41 -14.20
N ARG A 46 -11.22 5.32 -15.15
CA ARG A 46 -10.21 6.34 -15.47
C ARG A 46 -10.36 7.49 -14.49
N MET A 47 -9.31 7.78 -13.71
CA MET A 47 -9.23 9.00 -12.90
C MET A 47 -8.93 10.20 -13.83
N PRO A 48 -9.86 11.17 -13.96
CA PRO A 48 -9.62 12.38 -14.74
C PRO A 48 -8.85 13.44 -13.92
N GLY A 49 -8.48 14.54 -14.57
CA GLY A 49 -7.92 15.71 -13.91
C GLY A 49 -6.51 15.52 -13.33
N LYS A 50 -6.16 16.41 -12.38
CA LYS A 50 -4.81 16.49 -11.78
C LYS A 50 -4.44 15.21 -11.03
N ALA A 51 -5.33 14.69 -10.20
CA ALA A 51 -5.08 13.45 -9.44
C ALA A 51 -4.79 12.27 -10.37
N GLY A 52 -5.59 12.08 -11.42
CA GLY A 52 -5.35 11.02 -12.39
C GLY A 52 -4.03 11.16 -13.14
N ARG A 53 -3.57 12.39 -13.41
CA ARG A 53 -2.23 12.61 -13.97
C ARG A 53 -1.13 12.27 -12.97
N ALA A 54 -1.27 12.69 -11.72
CA ALA A 54 -0.30 12.41 -10.66
C ALA A 54 -0.08 10.90 -10.46
N TYR A 55 -1.17 10.12 -10.36
CA TYR A 55 -1.07 8.66 -10.27
C TYR A 55 -0.43 8.01 -11.50
N ARG A 56 -0.65 8.56 -12.70
CA ARG A 56 -0.02 8.06 -13.94
C ARG A 56 1.45 8.44 -14.05
N ALA A 57 1.82 9.58 -13.48
CA ALA A 57 3.20 10.04 -13.40
C ALA A 57 3.99 9.34 -12.28
N GLY A 58 3.30 8.69 -11.34
CA GLY A 58 3.93 8.04 -10.20
C GLY A 58 4.20 9.00 -9.03
N ASP A 59 3.61 10.20 -9.02
CA ASP A 59 3.79 11.20 -7.95
C ASP A 59 3.30 10.71 -6.57
N ASN A 60 2.55 9.60 -6.53
CA ASN A 60 2.10 8.93 -5.31
C ASN A 60 3.08 7.85 -4.81
N LEU A 61 4.17 7.60 -5.54
CA LEU A 61 5.19 6.62 -5.17
C LEU A 61 6.25 7.31 -4.30
N SER A 62 6.86 6.52 -3.42
CA SER A 62 7.94 6.96 -2.55
C SER A 62 9.26 6.38 -3.04
N ASP A 63 10.33 7.15 -2.94
CA ASP A 63 11.73 6.75 -3.16
C ASP A 63 12.40 6.24 -1.87
N ALA A 64 11.59 5.96 -0.85
CA ALA A 64 12.03 5.48 0.44
C ALA A 64 12.74 4.13 0.44
N ASP A 65 13.39 3.85 1.57
CA ASP A 65 14.05 2.58 1.83
C ASP A 65 13.12 1.40 1.53
N THR A 66 13.66 0.48 0.74
CA THR A 66 12.88 -0.61 0.16
C THR A 66 13.11 -1.92 0.92
N GLY A 67 12.04 -2.49 1.47
CA GLY A 67 12.03 -3.81 2.07
C GLY A 67 12.13 -4.94 1.03
N LYS A 68 12.27 -6.19 1.50
CA LYS A 68 12.45 -7.36 0.62
C LYS A 68 11.17 -8.19 0.37
N ARG A 69 10.11 -7.96 1.15
CA ARG A 69 8.88 -8.75 1.05
C ARG A 69 8.02 -8.24 -0.11
N THR A 70 7.62 -9.12 -1.01
CA THR A 70 6.70 -8.81 -2.12
C THR A 70 5.24 -8.97 -1.70
N TRP A 71 4.33 -8.47 -2.53
CA TRP A 71 2.89 -8.62 -2.31
C TRP A 71 2.43 -10.08 -2.33
N GLU A 72 2.94 -10.87 -3.28
CA GLU A 72 2.58 -12.28 -3.45
C GLU A 72 3.04 -13.10 -2.24
N ARG A 73 4.26 -12.84 -1.75
CA ARG A 73 4.76 -13.48 -0.53
C ARG A 73 3.92 -13.11 0.68
N PHE A 74 3.53 -11.84 0.80
CA PHE A 74 2.62 -11.42 1.86
C PHE A 74 1.28 -12.16 1.80
N LEU A 75 0.67 -12.28 0.62
CA LEU A 75 -0.60 -12.99 0.44
C LEU A 75 -0.46 -14.48 0.76
N ALA A 76 0.59 -15.14 0.28
CA ALA A 76 0.85 -16.55 0.59
C ALA A 76 1.02 -16.80 2.09
N GLU A 77 1.65 -15.86 2.82
CA GLU A 77 1.84 -15.96 4.27
C GLU A 77 0.57 -15.67 5.10
N ARG A 78 -0.42 -14.97 4.55
CA ARG A 78 -1.54 -14.39 5.32
C ARG A 78 -2.94 -14.85 4.91
N VAL A 79 -3.07 -15.36 3.69
CA VAL A 79 -4.34 -15.77 3.09
C VAL A 79 -4.35 -17.24 2.69
N GLY A 80 -3.16 -17.81 2.40
CA GLY A 80 -2.97 -19.24 2.17
C GLY A 80 -3.17 -20.10 3.41
#